data_AF-A0AAU0LW45-F1
#
_entry.id   AF-A0AAU0LW45-F1
#
_cell.length_a   1.000
_cell.length_b   1.000
_cell.length_c   1.000
_cell.angle_alpha   90.00
_cell.angle_beta   90.00
_cell.angle_gamma   90.00
#
_symmetry.space_group_name_H-M   'P 1'
#
loop_
_entity.id
_entity.type
_entity.pdbx_description
1 polymer ?
#
loop_
_entity_poly.entity_id
_entity_poly.type
_entity_poly.pdbx_seq_one_letter_code
_entity_poly.pdbx_strand_id
1 'polypeptide(L)'
;MGTKGYNRADAGDNLSYVFDAFVNKEISGRPCVFLSHKREDKAACRIIAEYFKEAEIDYYLDEDDRNLQYASQAGDPLKITECIKNGIKKSTHMMVVISEKTYKSQWVPFEVGYGHASILDQEDLNSKSNNLKLSVLTLKDISDSALPDYLQVGHIIRGTNSLNEYIQQITEILEKSLLNEGRIIPSYNQNHPLDGVLNWKK
;
A
#
# COMPACT_ATOMS: atom_id res chain seq x y z
N MET A 1 -20.26 -11.10 -6.66
CA MET A 1 -19.31 -9.98 -6.55
C MET A 1 -19.10 -9.77 -5.06
N GLY A 2 -17.88 -10.02 -4.58
CA GLY A 2 -17.54 -9.73 -3.19
C GLY A 2 -17.51 -8.22 -2.95
N THR A 3 -17.47 -7.83 -1.68
CA THR A 3 -17.40 -6.42 -1.30
C THR A 3 -16.01 -5.89 -1.63
N LYS A 4 -15.91 -4.72 -2.29
CA LYS A 4 -14.64 -4.06 -2.57
C LYS A 4 -13.85 -3.76 -1.28
N GLY A 5 -12.56 -3.44 -1.42
CA GLY A 5 -11.72 -3.00 -0.30
C GLY A 5 -12.16 -1.65 0.27
N TYR A 6 -11.96 -1.45 1.56
CA TYR A 6 -12.29 -0.21 2.26
C TYR A 6 -11.06 0.69 2.40
N ASN A 7 -11.22 1.99 2.20
CA ASN A 7 -10.28 3.01 2.61
C ASN A 7 -10.42 3.29 4.11
N ARG A 8 -9.54 2.71 4.92
CA ARG A 8 -9.59 2.82 6.39
C ARG A 8 -9.12 4.17 6.94
N ALA A 9 -8.69 5.09 6.07
CA ALA A 9 -8.43 6.48 6.41
C ALA A 9 -9.70 7.34 6.39
N ASP A 10 -10.65 7.05 5.49
CA ASP A 10 -11.92 7.76 5.44
C ASP A 10 -12.84 7.31 6.59
N ALA A 11 -13.45 8.28 7.28
CA ALA A 11 -14.25 7.99 8.46
C ALA A 11 -15.55 7.23 8.14
N GLY A 12 -16.16 7.50 6.98
CA GLY A 12 -17.37 6.81 6.55
C GLY A 12 -17.07 5.38 6.14
N ASP A 13 -16.05 5.21 5.30
CA ASP A 13 -15.65 3.89 4.80
C ASP A 13 -15.10 3.00 5.91
N ASN A 14 -14.33 3.56 6.86
CA ASN A 14 -13.88 2.83 8.05
C ASN A 14 -15.04 2.43 8.98
N LEU A 15 -16.13 3.21 9.05
CA LEU A 15 -17.31 2.83 9.83
C LEU A 15 -18.03 1.65 9.18
N SER A 16 -18.18 1.67 7.85
CA SER A 16 -18.70 0.55 7.07
C SER A 16 -17.85 -0.70 7.25
N TYR A 17 -16.53 -0.59 7.14
CA TYR A 17 -15.59 -1.69 7.43
C TYR A 17 -15.83 -2.29 8.82
N VAL A 18 -15.91 -1.47 9.88
CA VAL A 18 -16.10 -1.97 11.25
C VAL A 18 -17.40 -2.75 11.39
N PHE A 19 -18.49 -2.26 10.79
CA PHE A 19 -19.77 -2.96 10.80
C PHE A 19 -19.69 -4.28 10.03
N ASP A 20 -19.14 -4.26 8.81
CA ASP A 20 -19.07 -5.42 7.95
C ASP A 20 -18.09 -6.48 8.47
N ALA A 21 -16.96 -6.07 9.05
CA ALA A 21 -15.99 -6.96 9.71
C ALA A 21 -16.56 -7.62 10.97
N PHE A 22 -17.48 -6.95 11.68
CA PHE A 22 -18.19 -7.53 12.82
C PHE A 22 -19.13 -8.66 12.39
N VAL A 23 -19.77 -8.51 11.23
CA VAL A 23 -20.75 -9.49 10.71
C VAL A 23 -20.09 -10.59 9.88
N ASN A 24 -19.03 -10.29 9.14
CA ASN A 24 -18.33 -11.19 8.23
C ASN A 24 -16.84 -11.33 8.59
N LYS A 25 -16.46 -12.52 9.05
CA LYS A 25 -15.06 -12.84 9.40
C LYS A 25 -14.09 -12.76 8.22
N GLU A 26 -14.55 -12.98 6.99
CA GLU A 26 -13.68 -12.85 5.81
C GLU A 26 -13.22 -11.39 5.63
N ILE A 27 -14.08 -10.41 5.93
CA ILE A 27 -13.74 -8.98 5.87
C ILE A 27 -12.74 -8.62 6.97
N SER A 28 -12.93 -9.16 8.19
CA SER A 28 -11.98 -8.95 9.29
C SER A 28 -10.58 -9.51 9.00
N GLY A 29 -10.46 -10.52 8.14
CA GLY A 29 -9.19 -11.15 7.78
C GLY A 29 -8.49 -10.51 6.58
N ARG A 30 -9.08 -9.51 5.93
CA ARG A 30 -8.51 -8.90 4.72
C ARG A 30 -7.20 -8.17 5.02
N PRO A 31 -6.21 -8.24 4.11
CA PRO A 31 -5.04 -7.40 4.21
C PRO A 31 -5.44 -5.92 4.09
N CYS A 32 -4.76 -5.07 4.87
CA CYS A 32 -4.88 -3.63 4.78
C CYS A 32 -3.49 -3.04 4.50
N VAL A 33 -3.34 -2.32 3.40
CA VAL A 33 -2.07 -1.73 2.97
C VAL A 33 -2.03 -0.23 3.30
N PHE A 34 -1.09 0.18 4.15
CA PHE A 34 -0.76 1.59 4.34
C PHE A 34 0.01 2.10 3.13
N LEU A 35 -0.58 3.04 2.39
CA LEU A 35 0.01 3.62 1.19
C LEU A 35 0.83 4.87 1.53
N SER A 36 2.08 4.62 1.85
CA SER A 36 3.07 5.63 2.19
C SER A 36 3.58 6.30 0.91
N HIS A 37 3.41 7.61 0.81
CA HIS A 37 3.79 8.35 -0.37
C HIS A 37 4.07 9.82 -0.05
N LYS A 38 4.74 10.49 -0.97
CA LYS A 38 4.94 11.93 -0.94
C LYS A 38 3.91 12.65 -1.80
N ARG A 39 3.69 13.94 -1.54
CA ARG A 39 2.74 14.77 -2.29
C ARG A 39 2.93 14.70 -3.81
N GLU A 40 4.18 14.60 -4.27
CA GLU A 40 4.54 14.47 -5.68
C GLU A 40 3.98 13.19 -6.34
N ASP A 41 3.78 12.13 -5.56
CA ASP A 41 3.36 10.80 -6.03
C ASP A 41 1.86 10.52 -5.79
N LYS A 42 1.15 11.49 -5.20
CA LYS A 42 -0.26 11.40 -4.80
C LYS A 42 -1.18 10.87 -5.91
N ALA A 43 -1.03 11.39 -7.12
CA ALA A 43 -1.85 10.98 -8.26
C ALA A 43 -1.64 9.50 -8.63
N ALA A 44 -0.39 9.03 -8.59
CA ALA A 44 -0.09 7.63 -8.84
C ALA A 44 -0.60 6.73 -7.71
N CYS A 45 -0.42 7.18 -6.47
CA CYS A 45 -0.86 6.46 -5.28
C CYS A 45 -2.38 6.20 -5.28
N ARG A 46 -3.20 7.17 -5.71
CA ARG A 46 -4.66 6.98 -5.91
C ARG A 46 -5.01 5.88 -6.91
N ILE A 47 -4.28 5.83 -8.03
CA ILE A 47 -4.51 4.83 -9.07
C ILE A 47 -4.18 3.42 -8.52
N ILE A 48 -3.11 3.31 -7.73
CA ILE A 48 -2.73 2.07 -7.04
C ILE A 48 -3.76 1.70 -5.96
N ALA A 49 -4.25 2.68 -5.19
CA ALA A 49 -5.29 2.47 -4.17
C ALA A 49 -6.60 1.93 -4.76
N GLU A 50 -7.06 2.49 -5.89
CA GLU A 50 -8.24 1.99 -6.58
C GLU A 50 -8.01 0.55 -7.10
N TYR A 51 -6.79 0.22 -7.52
CA TYR A 51 -6.46 -1.15 -7.90
C TYR A 51 -6.54 -2.12 -6.72
N PHE A 52 -6.06 -1.74 -5.53
CA PHE A 52 -6.25 -2.54 -4.31
C PHE A 52 -7.71 -2.70 -3.92
N LYS A 53 -8.50 -1.62 -4.04
CA LYS A 53 -9.94 -1.64 -3.79
C LYS A 53 -10.66 -2.67 -4.66
N GLU A 54 -10.40 -2.68 -5.97
CA GLU A 54 -10.96 -3.68 -6.89
C GLU A 54 -10.46 -5.09 -6.58
N ALA A 55 -9.24 -5.23 -6.08
CA ALA A 55 -8.68 -6.50 -5.61
C ALA A 55 -9.26 -7.00 -4.28
N GLU A 56 -10.22 -6.28 -3.70
CA GLU A 56 -10.79 -6.52 -2.35
C GLU A 56 -9.73 -6.48 -1.23
N ILE A 57 -8.73 -5.61 -1.40
CA ILE A 57 -7.71 -5.29 -0.40
C ILE A 57 -8.08 -3.95 0.24
N ASP A 58 -8.14 -3.92 1.57
CA ASP A 58 -8.32 -2.67 2.28
C ASP A 58 -7.04 -1.83 2.17
N TYR A 59 -7.18 -0.52 2.26
CA TYR A 59 -6.03 0.38 2.15
C TYR A 59 -6.20 1.57 3.07
N TYR A 60 -5.07 2.19 3.41
CA TYR A 60 -5.05 3.45 4.14
C TYR A 60 -4.37 4.49 3.27
N LEU A 61 -5.16 5.38 2.68
CA LEU A 61 -4.66 6.50 1.90
C LEU A 61 -4.69 7.76 2.75
N ASP A 62 -3.50 8.21 3.16
CA ASP A 62 -3.31 9.30 4.12
C ASP A 62 -3.95 10.65 3.70
N GLU A 63 -4.16 10.84 2.40
CA GLU A 63 -4.80 12.03 1.85
C GLU A 63 -6.25 12.20 2.31
N ASP A 64 -6.93 11.09 2.61
CA ASP A 64 -8.32 11.04 3.03
C ASP A 64 -8.45 11.06 4.56
N ASP A 65 -7.32 11.00 5.29
CA ASP A 65 -7.27 11.18 6.74
C ASP A 65 -7.41 12.67 7.09
N ARG A 66 -8.63 13.07 7.45
CA ARG A 66 -8.95 14.45 7.86
C ARG A 66 -8.10 14.95 9.03
N ASN A 67 -7.70 14.08 9.96
CA ASN A 67 -6.87 14.49 11.10
C ASN A 67 -5.45 14.81 10.64
N LEU A 68 -4.92 14.01 9.71
CA LEU A 68 -3.62 14.27 9.10
C LEU A 68 -3.65 15.56 8.27
N GLN A 69 -4.70 15.77 7.47
CA GLN A 69 -4.87 16.99 6.68
C GLN A 69 -4.91 18.24 7.58
N TYR A 70 -5.67 18.18 8.69
CA TYR A 70 -5.71 19.27 9.67
C TYR A 70 -4.34 19.53 10.32
N ALA A 71 -3.64 18.46 10.73
CA ALA A 71 -2.32 18.58 11.35
C ALA A 71 -1.29 19.19 10.38
N SER A 72 -1.33 18.80 9.10
CA SER A 72 -0.50 19.36 8.04
C SER A 72 -0.77 20.84 7.82
N GLN A 73 -2.05 21.24 7.74
CA GLN A 73 -2.44 22.64 7.59
C GLN A 73 -2.04 23.51 8.78
N ALA A 74 -2.11 22.96 10.00
CA ALA A 74 -1.66 23.63 11.21
C ALA A 74 -0.14 23.68 11.36
N GLY A 75 0.60 22.95 10.52
CA GLY A 75 2.06 22.86 10.60
C GLY A 75 2.55 22.17 11.87
N ASP A 76 1.79 21.23 12.42
CA ASP A 76 2.10 20.51 13.67
C ASP A 76 2.82 19.17 13.37
N PRO A 77 4.15 19.11 13.46
CA PRO A 77 4.91 17.92 13.06
C PRO A 77 4.67 16.72 13.98
N LEU A 78 4.35 16.96 15.26
CA LEU A 78 4.08 15.91 16.23
C LEU A 78 2.76 15.23 15.89
N LYS A 79 1.72 16.01 15.61
CA LYS A 79 0.40 15.49 15.25
C LYS A 79 0.40 14.81 13.87
N ILE A 80 1.15 15.34 12.91
CA ILE A 80 1.39 14.67 11.61
C ILE A 80 1.99 13.29 11.84
N THR A 81 3.05 13.23 12.65
CA THR A 81 3.72 11.97 12.98
C THR A 81 2.75 11.00 13.65
N GLU A 82 1.96 11.45 14.62
CA GLU A 82 0.96 10.61 15.31
C GLU A 82 -0.09 10.04 14.35
N CYS A 83 -0.62 10.85 13.43
CA CYS A 83 -1.56 10.39 12.40
C CYS A 83 -0.97 9.29 11.52
N ILE A 84 0.26 9.45 11.04
CA ILE A 84 0.96 8.44 10.23
C ILE A 84 1.13 7.14 11.04
N LYS A 85 1.59 7.24 12.29
CA LYS A 85 1.73 6.07 13.19
C LYS A 85 0.40 5.35 13.38
N ASN A 86 -0.70 6.09 13.51
CA ASN A 86 -2.04 5.51 13.66
C ASN A 86 -2.52 4.83 12.37
N GLY A 87 -2.25 5.41 11.20
CA GLY A 87 -2.55 4.77 9.91
C GLY A 87 -1.79 3.47 9.71
N ILE A 88 -0.51 3.44 10.08
CA ILE A 88 0.33 2.24 10.04
C ILE A 88 -0.22 1.17 11.00
N LYS A 89 -0.54 1.52 12.25
CA LYS A 89 -1.13 0.57 13.23
C LYS A 89 -2.47 -0.01 12.81
N LYS A 90 -3.24 0.72 11.99
CA LYS A 90 -4.50 0.22 11.43
C LYS A 90 -4.25 -0.74 10.26
N SER A 91 -3.06 -0.77 9.68
CA SER A 91 -2.74 -1.56 8.50
C SER A 91 -1.97 -2.82 8.88
N THR A 92 -2.09 -3.86 8.06
CA THR A 92 -1.33 -5.11 8.22
C THR A 92 -0.04 -5.11 7.41
N HIS A 93 0.00 -4.28 6.36
CA HIS A 93 1.12 -4.09 5.46
C HIS A 93 1.38 -2.59 5.27
N MET A 94 2.58 -2.26 4.83
CA MET A 94 2.98 -0.94 4.39
C MET A 94 3.66 -1.03 3.04
N MET A 95 3.26 -0.13 2.15
CA MET A 95 3.85 0.03 0.83
C MET A 95 4.32 1.47 0.68
N VAL A 96 5.63 1.63 0.49
CA VAL A 96 6.25 2.91 0.19
C VAL A 96 6.27 3.08 -1.34
N VAL A 97 5.50 4.03 -1.85
CA VAL A 97 5.44 4.36 -3.27
C VAL A 97 6.51 5.40 -3.57
N ILE A 98 7.42 5.09 -4.50
CA ILE A 98 8.57 5.95 -4.81
C ILE A 98 8.65 6.27 -6.30
N SER A 99 8.87 7.54 -6.60
CA SER A 99 9.24 8.06 -7.91
C SER A 99 10.67 8.59 -7.92
N GLU A 100 11.13 9.03 -9.09
CA GLU A 100 12.42 9.73 -9.19
C GLU A 100 12.45 11.01 -8.35
N LYS A 101 11.31 11.65 -8.09
CA LYS A 101 11.24 12.88 -7.29
C LYS A 101 11.35 12.62 -5.79
N THR A 102 10.93 11.45 -5.33
CA THR A 102 10.71 11.19 -3.91
C THR A 102 11.79 10.29 -3.31
N TYR A 103 12.49 9.49 -4.12
CA TYR A 103 13.53 8.57 -3.63
C TYR A 103 14.74 9.25 -2.97
N LYS A 104 15.01 10.54 -3.28
CA LYS A 104 16.10 11.31 -2.64
C LYS A 104 15.68 12.05 -1.37
N SER A 105 14.42 11.93 -0.96
CA SER A 105 13.89 12.76 0.11
C SER A 105 14.07 12.15 1.50
N GLN A 106 14.19 12.99 2.52
CA GLN A 106 14.31 12.56 3.92
C GLN A 106 13.06 11.88 4.50
N TRP A 107 11.91 12.01 3.83
CA TRP A 107 10.65 11.40 4.22
C TRP A 107 10.69 9.87 4.11
N VAL A 108 11.26 9.38 3.01
CA VAL A 108 11.26 7.96 2.67
C VAL A 108 12.07 7.12 3.69
N PRO A 109 13.30 7.51 4.10
CA PRO A 109 14.02 6.81 5.18
C PRO A 109 13.25 6.75 6.50
N PHE A 110 12.53 7.80 6.87
CA PHE A 110 11.74 7.83 8.10
C PHE A 110 10.60 6.81 8.05
N GLU A 111 9.83 6.81 6.97
CA GLU A 111 8.71 5.90 6.78
C GLU A 111 9.15 4.44 6.76
N VAL A 112 10.21 4.13 6.01
CA VAL A 112 10.77 2.79 5.95
C VAL A 112 11.27 2.34 7.32
N GLY A 113 12.01 3.19 8.04
CA GLY A 113 12.51 2.88 9.37
C GLY A 113 11.38 2.68 10.39
N TYR A 114 10.33 3.51 10.35
CA TYR A 114 9.19 3.38 11.25
C TYR A 114 8.32 2.17 10.91
N GLY A 115 8.05 1.92 9.62
CA GLY A 115 7.34 0.73 9.15
C GLY A 115 8.04 -0.54 9.60
N HIS A 116 9.37 -0.59 9.43
CA HIS A 116 10.18 -1.69 9.93
C HIS A 116 10.00 -1.88 11.44
N ALA A 117 10.17 -0.84 12.26
CA ALA A 117 10.05 -0.92 13.72
C ALA A 117 8.62 -1.15 14.25
N SER A 118 7.58 -0.94 13.45
CA SER A 118 6.19 -1.05 13.93
C SER A 118 5.44 -2.26 13.38
N ILE A 119 5.76 -2.67 12.16
CA ILE A 119 5.11 -3.80 11.48
C ILE A 119 5.94 -5.08 11.61
N LEU A 120 7.27 -4.98 11.64
CA LEU A 120 8.16 -6.15 11.70
C LEU A 120 8.58 -6.53 13.13
N ASP A 121 8.54 -5.60 14.09
CA ASP A 121 8.85 -5.90 15.52
C ASP A 121 7.77 -6.75 16.22
N GLN A 122 6.71 -7.17 15.52
CA GLN A 122 5.65 -7.99 16.09
C GLN A 122 5.87 -9.51 15.98
N GLU A 123 6.77 -10.02 15.11
CA GLU A 123 7.17 -11.45 15.07
C GLU A 123 8.54 -11.65 14.40
N ASP A 124 9.19 -12.80 14.66
CA ASP A 124 10.55 -13.20 14.21
C ASP A 124 10.98 -12.68 12.82
N LEU A 125 12.05 -11.89 12.78
CA LEU A 125 12.69 -11.35 11.58
C LEU A 125 13.16 -12.42 10.57
N ASN A 126 13.12 -13.71 10.93
CA ASN A 126 13.54 -14.84 10.12
C ASN A 126 12.40 -15.56 9.37
N SER A 127 11.14 -15.16 9.56
CA SER A 127 10.02 -15.74 8.80
C SER A 127 9.91 -15.09 7.42
N LYS A 128 9.98 -15.90 6.35
CA LYS A 128 9.76 -15.46 4.95
C LYS A 128 8.49 -14.62 4.75
N SER A 129 7.49 -14.78 5.63
CA SER A 129 6.22 -14.04 5.59
C SER A 129 6.35 -12.57 6.02
N ASN A 130 7.35 -12.21 6.83
CA ASN A 130 7.54 -10.84 7.31
C ASN A 130 8.05 -9.88 6.22
N ASN A 131 8.77 -10.37 5.21
CA ASN A 131 9.31 -9.51 4.15
C ASN A 131 8.22 -8.84 3.30
N LEU A 132 6.99 -9.40 3.28
CA LEU A 132 5.88 -8.83 2.51
C LEU A 132 5.18 -7.68 3.23
N LYS A 133 5.30 -7.61 4.56
CA LYS A 133 4.62 -6.60 5.37
C LYS A 133 5.20 -5.20 5.15
N LEU A 134 6.46 -5.09 4.75
CA LEU A 134 7.08 -3.86 4.30
C LEU A 134 7.48 -4.01 2.84
N SER A 135 6.86 -3.23 1.96
CA SER A 135 7.13 -3.25 0.52
C SER A 135 7.50 -1.87 -0.01
N VAL A 136 8.25 -1.85 -1.10
CA VAL A 136 8.63 -0.62 -1.82
C VAL A 136 8.21 -0.77 -3.28
N LEU A 137 7.25 0.04 -3.71
CA LEU A 137 6.74 0.06 -5.07
C LEU A 137 7.39 1.20 -5.86
N THR A 138 8.17 0.84 -6.86
CA THR A 138 8.78 1.81 -7.79
C THR A 138 7.80 2.21 -8.87
N LEU A 139 7.61 3.52 -9.05
CA LEU A 139 6.93 4.07 -10.21
C LEU A 139 7.77 3.91 -11.47
N LYS A 140 7.11 4.04 -12.61
CA LYS A 140 7.69 3.78 -13.94
C LYS A 140 9.00 4.53 -14.20
N ASP A 141 9.12 5.75 -13.70
CA ASP A 141 10.26 6.66 -13.88
C ASP A 141 11.54 6.21 -13.16
N ILE A 142 11.43 5.44 -12.07
CA ILE A 142 12.57 4.91 -11.29
C ILE A 142 12.66 3.37 -11.36
N SER A 143 11.78 2.72 -12.12
CA SER A 143 11.66 1.26 -12.14
C SER A 143 12.92 0.51 -12.62
N ASP A 144 13.85 1.17 -13.31
CA ASP A 144 15.15 0.62 -13.77
C ASP A 144 16.33 1.03 -12.88
N SER A 145 16.13 1.94 -11.94
CA SER A 145 17.21 2.46 -11.11
C SER A 145 17.59 1.50 -9.99
N ALA A 146 18.90 1.44 -9.72
CA ALA A 146 19.41 0.85 -8.48
C ALA A 146 18.86 1.67 -7.29
N LEU A 147 18.27 0.96 -6.32
CA LEU A 147 17.75 1.59 -5.11
C LEU A 147 18.84 1.60 -4.02
N PRO A 148 18.94 2.65 -3.20
CA PRO A 148 19.78 2.63 -2.01
C PRO A 148 19.46 1.46 -1.06
N ASP A 149 20.45 0.99 -0.30
CA ASP A 149 20.32 -0.17 0.60
C ASP A 149 19.17 -0.06 1.59
N TYR A 150 18.91 1.14 2.12
CA TYR A 150 17.82 1.36 3.07
C TYR A 150 16.43 1.10 2.46
N LEU A 151 16.27 1.16 1.13
CA LEU A 151 15.01 0.79 0.45
C LEU A 151 14.93 -0.71 0.17
N GLN A 152 16.06 -1.39 0.12
CA GLN A 152 16.12 -2.83 -0.17
C GLN A 152 15.80 -3.70 1.05
N VAL A 153 15.46 -3.08 2.19
CA VAL A 153 15.08 -3.78 3.43
C VAL A 153 13.71 -4.45 3.36
N GLY A 154 12.84 -4.01 2.44
CA GLY A 154 11.50 -4.57 2.23
C GLY A 154 11.37 -5.29 0.89
N HIS A 155 10.20 -5.87 0.65
CA HIS A 155 9.86 -6.49 -0.62
C HIS A 155 9.77 -5.45 -1.75
N ILE A 156 10.69 -5.53 -2.71
CA ILE A 156 10.75 -4.61 -3.84
C ILE A 156 9.74 -5.04 -4.92
N ILE A 157 8.84 -4.12 -5.27
CA ILE A 157 7.87 -4.27 -6.35
C ILE A 157 8.26 -3.29 -7.46
N ARG A 158 8.40 -3.81 -8.67
CA ARG A 158 8.70 -3.01 -9.85
C ARG A 158 7.65 -3.34 -10.88
N GLY A 159 6.68 -2.48 -11.13
CA GLY A 159 5.73 -2.74 -12.21
C GLY A 159 4.49 -3.54 -11.82
N THR A 160 3.66 -3.80 -12.82
CA THR A 160 2.32 -4.41 -12.65
C THR A 160 2.39 -5.90 -12.41
N ASN A 161 3.34 -6.61 -13.04
CA ASN A 161 3.44 -8.05 -12.89
C ASN A 161 3.86 -8.41 -11.46
N SER A 162 4.93 -7.79 -10.95
CA SER A 162 5.34 -8.01 -9.56
C SER A 162 4.32 -7.48 -8.53
N LEU A 163 3.52 -6.45 -8.88
CA LEU A 163 2.41 -6.02 -8.02
C LEU A 163 1.29 -7.07 -7.93
N ASN A 164 0.95 -7.71 -9.05
CA ASN A 164 -0.02 -8.82 -9.05
C ASN A 164 0.51 -10.02 -8.25
N GLU A 165 1.80 -10.34 -8.38
CA GLU A 165 2.45 -11.37 -7.57
C GLU A 165 2.41 -11.04 -6.06
N TYR A 166 2.63 -9.76 -5.71
CA TYR A 166 2.49 -9.28 -4.33
C TYR A 166 1.06 -9.42 -3.82
N ILE A 167 0.06 -8.99 -4.60
CA ILE A 167 -1.37 -9.11 -4.26
C ILE A 167 -1.75 -10.56 -3.99
N GLN A 168 -1.32 -11.50 -4.85
CA GLN A 168 -1.49 -12.94 -4.61
C GLN A 168 -0.93 -13.37 -3.25
N GLN A 169 0.27 -12.91 -2.92
CA GLN A 169 0.95 -13.34 -1.70
C GLN A 169 0.27 -12.79 -0.44
N ILE A 170 -0.14 -11.51 -0.43
CA ILE A 170 -0.77 -10.91 0.75
C ILE A 170 -2.23 -11.28 0.94
N THR A 171 -2.91 -11.70 -0.13
CA THR A 171 -4.28 -12.21 -0.06
C THR A 171 -4.34 -13.73 0.17
N GLU A 172 -3.22 -14.43 -0.05
CA GLU A 172 -3.15 -15.90 -0.07
C GLU A 172 -4.07 -16.55 -1.12
N ILE A 173 -4.42 -15.80 -2.18
CA ILE A 173 -5.27 -16.26 -3.28
C ILE A 173 -4.42 -16.40 -4.54
N LEU A 174 -4.53 -17.55 -5.21
CA LEU A 174 -3.83 -17.79 -6.47
C LEU A 174 -4.18 -16.71 -7.51
N GLU A 175 -3.16 -16.20 -8.20
CA GLU A 175 -3.32 -15.17 -9.23
C GLU A 175 -4.39 -15.55 -10.27
N LYS A 176 -4.41 -16.82 -10.69
CA LYS A 176 -5.43 -17.34 -11.62
C LYS A 176 -6.85 -17.16 -11.09
N SER A 177 -7.07 -17.34 -9.79
CA SER A 177 -8.39 -17.13 -9.17
C SER A 177 -8.73 -15.64 -9.14
N LEU A 178 -7.80 -14.78 -8.73
CA LEU A 178 -7.99 -13.32 -8.75
C LEU A 178 -8.32 -12.80 -10.15
N LEU A 179 -7.65 -13.32 -11.19
CA LEU A 179 -7.92 -12.99 -12.59
C LEU A 179 -9.30 -13.47 -13.04
N ASN A 180 -9.68 -14.70 -12.72
CA ASN A 180 -10.98 -15.26 -13.09
C ASN A 180 -12.14 -14.53 -12.41
N GLU A 181 -11.93 -14.05 -11.20
CA GLU A 181 -12.90 -13.25 -10.43
C GLU A 181 -12.92 -11.78 -10.86
N GLY A 182 -11.98 -11.35 -11.73
CA GLY A 182 -11.85 -9.97 -12.18
C GLY A 182 -11.34 -9.00 -11.10
N ARG A 183 -10.70 -9.52 -10.05
CA ARG A 183 -10.13 -8.75 -8.92
C ARG A 183 -8.82 -8.07 -9.29
N ILE A 184 -8.06 -8.68 -10.20
CA ILE A 184 -6.87 -8.11 -10.81
C ILE A 184 -6.95 -8.29 -12.32
N ILE A 185 -6.12 -7.55 -13.06
CA ILE A 185 -6.07 -7.59 -14.53
C ILE A 185 -4.70 -8.17 -14.93
N PRO A 186 -4.62 -9.00 -16.01
CA PRO A 186 -3.33 -9.47 -16.50
C PRO A 186 -2.43 -8.29 -16.84
N SER A 187 -1.16 -8.35 -16.43
CA SER A 187 -0.19 -7.29 -16.64
C SER A 187 -0.02 -6.91 -18.12
N TYR A 188 -0.14 -7.88 -19.02
CA TYR A 188 -0.03 -7.67 -20.47
C TYR A 188 -1.32 -7.18 -21.17
N ASN A 189 -2.38 -6.85 -20.43
CA ASN A 189 -3.63 -6.38 -21.02
C ASN A 189 -3.43 -5.00 -21.68
N GLN A 190 -3.99 -4.82 -22.89
CA GLN A 190 -3.98 -3.53 -23.57
C GLN A 190 -4.91 -2.57 -22.82
N ASN A 191 -4.37 -1.44 -22.35
CA ASN A 191 -5.05 -0.43 -21.51
C ASN A 191 -5.19 -0.85 -20.05
N HIS A 192 -4.13 -1.40 -19.46
CA HIS A 192 -4.12 -1.66 -18.02
C HIS A 192 -4.25 -0.32 -17.26
N PRO A 193 -5.09 -0.21 -16.21
CA PRO A 193 -5.28 1.05 -15.47
C PRO A 193 -3.97 1.57 -14.85
N LEU A 194 -3.00 0.68 -14.61
CA LEU A 194 -1.68 1.03 -14.09
C LEU A 194 -0.64 1.41 -15.16
N ASP A 195 -0.92 1.33 -16.47
CA ASP A 195 0.09 1.58 -17.53
C ASP A 195 0.67 3.01 -17.51
N GLY A 196 -0.12 3.95 -17.00
CA GLY A 196 0.29 5.35 -16.80
C GLY A 196 1.25 5.56 -15.64
N VAL A 197 1.31 4.62 -14.67
CA VAL A 197 2.05 4.77 -13.41
C VAL A 197 3.14 3.71 -13.21
N LEU A 198 2.95 2.51 -13.76
CA LEU A 198 3.83 1.35 -13.61
C LEU A 198 4.30 0.82 -14.96
N ASN A 199 5.41 0.07 -14.94
CA ASN A 199 5.87 -0.69 -16.10
C ASN A 199 5.20 -2.07 -16.07
N TRP A 200 4.49 -2.45 -17.13
CA TRP A 200 3.72 -3.69 -17.13
C TRP A 200 4.57 -4.97 -17.08
N LYS A 201 5.82 -4.94 -17.62
CA LYS A 201 6.65 -6.14 -17.80
C LYS A 201 7.33 -6.65 -16.53
N LYS A 202 7.44 -5.80 -15.51
CA LYS A 202 8.24 -6.06 -14.33
C LYS A 202 7.37 -6.52 -13.18
#